data_AF-A0A212LBJ0-F1
#
_entry.id   AF-A0A212LBJ0-F1
#
_cell.length_a   1.000
_cell.length_b   1.000
_cell.length_c   1.000
_cell.angle_alpha   90.00
_cell.angle_beta   90.00
_cell.angle_gamma   90.00
#
_symmetry.space_group_name_H-M   'P 1'
#
loop_
_entity.id
_entity.type
_entity.pdbx_description
1 polymer ?
#
loop_
_entity_poly.entity_id
_entity_poly.type
_entity_poly.pdbx_seq_one_letter_code
_entity_poly.pdbx_strand_id
1 'polypeptide(L)'
;MSAPDKKRLDTMRRIADLRRQLKQVEELRLARVMREEADIDEKCTALIATLNDDTPLHGLFAGHMAARLRRLTERKALLEPLKAQQIAAVLTEARNTRFAETVIDRLEAGVAADDEKRQLESLVEGALARRRHASLA
;
A
#
# COMPACT_ATOMS: atom_id res chain seq x y z
N MET A 1 29.84 -3.20 -11.67
CA MET A 1 30.17 -2.16 -10.65
C MET A 1 30.29 -2.80 -9.24
N SER A 2 30.76 -2.01 -8.26
CA SER A 2 31.40 -2.43 -6.99
C SER A 2 30.39 -2.86 -5.89
N ALA A 3 30.85 -3.44 -4.77
CA ALA A 3 30.06 -3.69 -3.54
C ALA A 3 28.96 -2.64 -3.18
N PRO A 4 29.10 -1.33 -3.49
CA PRO A 4 28.05 -0.32 -3.49
C PRO A 4 26.71 -0.69 -4.15
N ASP A 5 26.66 -1.40 -5.27
CA ASP A 5 25.37 -1.67 -5.94
C ASP A 5 24.56 -2.74 -5.22
N LYS A 6 25.24 -3.76 -4.67
CA LYS A 6 24.61 -4.75 -3.79
C LYS A 6 24.12 -4.08 -2.50
N LYS A 7 24.87 -3.14 -1.92
CA LYS A 7 24.43 -2.33 -0.76
C LYS A 7 23.25 -1.42 -1.10
N ARG A 8 23.25 -0.81 -2.28
CA ARG A 8 22.16 0.04 -2.77
C ARG A 8 20.88 -0.77 -3.01
N LEU A 9 21.01 -1.98 -3.55
CA LEU A 9 19.90 -2.92 -3.70
C LEU A 9 19.31 -3.32 -2.34
N ASP A 10 20.14 -3.69 -1.37
CA ASP A 10 19.67 -4.01 -0.01
C ASP A 10 18.94 -2.82 0.64
N THR A 11 19.50 -1.62 0.49
CA THR A 11 18.88 -0.38 0.98
C THR A 11 17.52 -0.14 0.33
N MET A 12 17.41 -0.33 -0.99
CA MET A 12 16.13 -0.15 -1.71
C MET A 12 15.10 -1.21 -1.30
N ARG A 13 15.51 -2.46 -1.07
CA ARG A 13 14.61 -3.51 -0.56
C ARG A 13 14.02 -3.12 0.79
N ARG A 14 14.84 -2.65 1.73
CA ARG A 14 14.36 -2.15 3.03
C ARG A 14 13.37 -0.98 2.88
N ILE A 15 13.63 -0.06 1.94
CA ILE A 15 12.72 1.05 1.66
C ILE A 15 11.40 0.53 1.09
N ALA A 16 11.43 -0.42 0.17
CA ALA A 16 10.22 -1.02 -0.39
C ALA A 16 9.40 -1.74 0.68
N ASP A 17 10.04 -2.46 1.61
CA ASP A 17 9.37 -3.10 2.74
C ASP A 17 8.69 -2.08 3.65
N LEU A 18 9.38 -0.99 4.00
CA LEU A 18 8.78 0.10 4.76
C LEU A 18 7.57 0.71 4.03
N ARG A 19 7.68 0.90 2.71
CA ARG A 19 6.56 1.44 1.89
C ARG A 19 5.37 0.50 1.85
N ARG A 20 5.59 -0.81 1.78
CA ARG A 20 4.52 -1.82 1.90
C ARG A 20 3.82 -1.74 3.26
N GLN A 21 4.59 -1.60 4.34
CA GLN A 21 4.02 -1.43 5.67
C GLN A 21 3.21 -0.13 5.79
N LEU A 22 3.71 0.99 5.26
CA LEU A 22 2.97 2.25 5.24
C LEU A 22 1.67 2.15 4.44
N LYS A 23 1.71 1.52 3.26
CA LYS A 23 0.50 1.23 2.47
C LYS A 23 -0.53 0.43 3.26
N GLN A 24 -0.12 -0.62 3.96
CA GLN A 24 -1.00 -1.43 4.80
C GLN A 24 -1.63 -0.60 5.94
N VAL A 25 -0.85 0.29 6.56
CA VAL A 25 -1.36 1.20 7.59
C VAL A 25 -2.44 2.13 7.02
N GLU A 26 -2.21 2.72 5.85
CA GLU A 26 -3.19 3.60 5.21
C GLU A 26 -4.44 2.83 4.75
N GLU A 27 -4.30 1.58 4.31
CA GLU A 27 -5.44 0.69 3.98
C GLU A 27 -6.28 0.37 5.22
N LEU A 28 -5.63 0.08 6.36
CA LEU A 28 -6.33 -0.16 7.63
C LEU A 28 -7.07 1.08 8.14
N ARG A 29 -6.47 2.27 7.96
CA ARG A 29 -7.13 3.54 8.29
C ARG A 29 -8.33 3.78 7.39
N LEU A 30 -8.22 3.53 6.09
CA LEU A 30 -9.36 3.61 5.16
C LEU A 30 -10.48 2.66 5.57
N ALA A 31 -10.15 1.41 5.89
CA ALA A 31 -11.10 0.41 6.34
C ALA A 31 -11.78 0.80 7.67
N ARG A 32 -11.13 1.58 8.53
CA ARG A 32 -11.77 2.13 9.74
C ARG A 32 -12.79 3.21 9.37
N VAL A 33 -12.44 4.15 8.50
CA VAL A 33 -13.35 5.23 8.05
C VAL A 33 -14.58 4.64 7.35
N MET A 34 -14.37 3.67 6.45
CA MET A 34 -15.47 2.98 5.75
C MET A 34 -16.38 2.21 6.70
N ARG A 35 -15.83 1.60 7.76
CA ARG A 35 -16.65 0.94 8.79
C ARG A 35 -17.50 1.93 9.59
N GLU A 36 -16.94 3.08 9.93
CA GLU A 36 -17.69 4.13 10.64
C GLU A 36 -18.83 4.68 9.78
N GLU A 37 -18.58 4.90 8.49
CA GLU A 37 -19.61 5.29 7.53
C GLU A 37 -20.73 4.25 7.42
N ALA A 38 -20.36 2.97 7.31
CA ALA A 38 -21.33 1.86 7.24
C ALA A 38 -22.19 1.76 8.52
N ASP A 39 -21.59 1.91 9.70
CA ASP A 39 -22.31 1.92 10.99
C ASP A 39 -23.28 3.13 11.09
N ILE A 40 -22.89 4.29 10.57
CA ILE A 40 -23.80 5.44 10.49
C ILE A 40 -24.97 5.16 9.55
N ASP A 41 -24.71 4.58 8.38
CA ASP A 41 -25.74 4.24 7.39
C ASP A 41 -26.73 3.19 7.91
N GLU A 42 -26.22 2.18 8.64
CA GLU A 42 -27.05 1.18 9.30
C GLU A 42 -27.97 1.84 10.34
N LYS A 43 -27.43 2.73 11.17
CA LYS A 43 -28.22 3.48 12.17
C LYS A 43 -29.25 4.40 11.53
N CYS A 44 -28.91 5.08 10.43
CA CYS A 44 -29.86 5.91 9.68
C CYS A 44 -30.99 5.06 9.11
N THR A 45 -30.66 3.94 8.47
CA THR A 45 -31.64 2.99 7.92
C THR A 45 -32.58 2.47 9.00
N ALA A 46 -32.03 2.05 10.15
CA ALA A 46 -32.81 1.55 11.28
C ALA A 46 -33.76 2.63 11.86
N LEU A 47 -33.30 3.89 11.97
CA LEU A 47 -34.14 5.00 12.43
C LEU A 47 -35.26 5.32 11.46
N ILE A 48 -35.00 5.27 10.15
CA ILE A 48 -36.00 5.50 9.11
C ILE A 48 -37.02 4.37 9.10
N ALA A 49 -36.58 3.11 9.20
CA ALA A 49 -37.47 1.95 9.31
C ALA A 49 -38.39 2.08 10.53
N THR A 50 -37.83 2.43 11.69
CA THR A 50 -38.61 2.67 12.91
C THR A 50 -39.62 3.80 12.72
N LEU A 51 -39.27 4.87 12.00
CA LEU A 51 -40.19 5.99 11.74
C LEU A 51 -41.37 5.60 10.83
N ASN A 52 -41.15 4.64 9.92
CA ASN A 52 -42.15 4.15 8.98
C ASN A 52 -43.04 3.04 9.56
N ASP A 53 -42.69 2.45 10.70
CA ASP A 53 -43.55 1.47 11.37
C ASP A 53 -44.82 2.13 11.93
N ASP A 54 -45.99 1.54 11.66
CA ASP A 54 -47.33 2.01 12.06
C ASP A 54 -47.64 1.83 13.56
N THR A 55 -46.65 2.07 14.42
CA THR A 55 -46.80 1.90 15.86
C THR A 55 -47.34 3.20 16.48
N PRO A 56 -48.47 3.16 17.23
CA PRO A 56 -49.23 4.35 17.63
C PRO A 56 -48.49 5.36 18.54
N LEU A 57 -47.34 4.99 19.12
CA LEU A 57 -46.55 5.84 20.01
C LEU A 57 -45.36 6.54 19.32
N HIS A 58 -45.08 6.26 18.04
CA HIS A 58 -43.88 6.75 17.36
C HIS A 58 -43.91 8.26 17.08
N GLY A 59 -45.09 8.84 16.90
CA GLY A 59 -45.28 10.29 16.74
C GLY A 59 -44.75 11.12 17.92
N LEU A 60 -44.78 10.56 19.14
CA LEU A 60 -44.25 11.22 20.35
C LEU A 60 -42.72 11.33 20.35
N PHE A 61 -42.04 10.41 19.66
CA PHE A 61 -40.58 10.36 19.58
C PHE A 61 -40.02 10.84 18.24
N ALA A 62 -40.88 11.12 17.26
CA ALA A 62 -40.49 11.53 15.90
C ALA A 62 -39.53 12.74 15.89
N GLY A 63 -39.76 13.74 16.75
CA GLY A 63 -38.86 14.90 16.87
C GLY A 63 -37.46 14.53 17.35
N HIS A 64 -37.35 13.62 18.33
CA HIS A 64 -36.05 13.15 18.83
C HIS A 64 -35.35 12.25 17.80
N MET A 65 -36.10 11.40 17.09
CA MET A 65 -35.56 10.57 16.01
C MET A 65 -35.05 11.41 14.83
N ALA A 66 -35.80 12.44 14.43
CA ALA A 66 -35.38 13.39 13.39
C ALA A 66 -34.12 14.16 13.80
N ALA A 67 -34.02 14.62 15.05
CA ALA A 67 -32.82 15.26 15.57
C ALA A 67 -31.61 14.31 15.58
N ARG A 68 -31.81 13.04 15.94
CA ARG A 68 -30.77 12.01 15.90
C ARG A 68 -30.32 11.69 14.47
N LEU A 69 -31.26 11.56 13.54
CA LEU A 69 -30.98 11.35 12.12
C LEU A 69 -30.16 12.51 11.56
N ARG A 70 -30.55 13.76 11.84
CA ARG A 70 -29.79 14.95 11.44
C ARG A 70 -28.34 14.92 11.95
N ARG A 71 -28.12 14.59 13.22
CA ARG A 71 -26.76 14.48 13.80
C ARG A 71 -25.92 13.39 13.12
N LEU A 72 -26.53 12.26 12.77
CA LEU A 72 -25.86 11.17 12.06
C LEU A 72 -25.48 11.59 10.63
N THR A 73 -26.38 12.27 9.92
CA THR A 73 -26.11 12.81 8.58
C THR A 73 -25.02 13.88 8.60
N GLU A 74 -25.04 14.79 9.59
CA GLU A 74 -23.98 15.78 9.79
C GLU A 74 -22.62 15.10 10.06
N ARG A 75 -22.59 14.06 10.89
CA ARG A 75 -21.37 13.27 11.13
C ARG A 75 -20.88 12.56 9.85
N LYS A 76 -21.79 12.00 9.05
CA LYS A 76 -21.44 11.40 7.75
C LYS A 76 -20.82 12.43 6.80
N ALA A 77 -21.39 13.63 6.73
CA ALA A 77 -20.86 14.70 5.90
C ALA A 77 -19.42 15.12 6.30
N LEU A 78 -19.08 15.01 7.58
CA LEU A 78 -17.71 15.25 8.07
C LEU A 78 -16.73 14.10 7.77
N LEU A 79 -17.23 12.86 7.62
CA LEU A 79 -16.41 11.69 7.27
C LEU A 79 -16.04 11.66 5.79
N GLU A 80 -16.87 12.20 4.91
CA GLU A 80 -16.63 12.21 3.46
C GLU A 80 -15.27 12.83 3.06
N PRO A 81 -14.87 14.04 3.53
CA PRO A 81 -13.56 14.58 3.21
C PRO A 81 -12.42 13.75 3.81
N LEU A 82 -12.60 13.16 5.00
CA LEU A 82 -11.61 12.29 5.63
C LEU A 82 -11.39 11.01 4.82
N LYS A 83 -12.47 10.42 4.30
CA LYS A 83 -12.42 9.26 3.39
C LYS A 83 -11.69 9.61 2.11
N ALA A 84 -12.00 10.75 1.49
CA ALA A 84 -11.32 11.20 0.27
C ALA A 84 -9.82 11.40 0.49
N GLN A 85 -9.43 12.02 1.60
CA GLN A 85 -8.01 12.16 1.98
C GLN A 85 -7.34 10.81 2.19
N GLN A 86 -8.01 9.88 2.87
CA GLN A 86 -7.47 8.57 3.16
C GLN A 86 -7.31 7.72 1.88
N ILE A 87 -8.24 7.82 0.93
CA ILE A 87 -8.12 7.20 -0.40
C ILE A 87 -6.89 7.76 -1.13
N ALA A 88 -6.71 9.09 -1.13
CA ALA A 88 -5.55 9.72 -1.76
C ALA A 88 -4.21 9.27 -1.12
N ALA A 89 -4.18 9.08 0.20
CA ALA A 89 -3.02 8.58 0.92
C ALA A 89 -2.67 7.12 0.51
N VAL A 90 -3.68 6.24 0.44
CA VAL A 90 -3.50 4.85 -0.03
C VAL A 90 -2.96 4.81 -1.45
N LEU A 91 -3.53 5.62 -2.36
CA LEU A 91 -3.06 5.69 -3.76
C LEU A 91 -1.62 6.20 -3.86
N THR A 92 -1.26 7.18 -3.03
CA THR A 92 0.10 7.74 -2.98
C THR A 92 1.10 6.67 -2.55
N GLU A 93 0.84 5.95 -1.46
CA GLU A 93 1.74 4.89 -0.99
C GLU A 93 1.76 3.68 -1.94
N ALA A 94 0.65 3.35 -2.59
CA ALA A 94 0.63 2.32 -3.64
C ALA A 94 1.55 2.68 -4.82
N ARG A 95 1.50 3.94 -5.29
CA ARG A 95 2.40 4.43 -6.33
C ARG A 95 3.86 4.43 -5.89
N ASN A 96 4.14 4.86 -4.66
CA ASN A 96 5.50 4.87 -4.10
C ASN A 96 6.07 3.45 -3.98
N THR A 97 5.24 2.49 -3.55
CA THR A 97 5.61 1.07 -3.46
C THR A 97 5.96 0.53 -4.85
N ARG A 98 5.10 0.76 -5.84
CA ARG A 98 5.34 0.30 -7.23
C ARG A 98 6.61 0.92 -7.83
N PHE A 99 6.88 2.18 -7.53
CA PHE A 99 8.12 2.83 -7.96
C PHE A 99 9.35 2.16 -7.33
N ALA A 100 9.32 1.88 -6.02
CA ALA A 100 10.42 1.21 -5.34
C ALA A 100 10.68 -0.19 -5.92
N GLU A 101 9.63 -0.96 -6.20
CA GLU A 101 9.71 -2.27 -6.86
C GLU A 101 10.36 -2.16 -8.25
N THR A 102 9.92 -1.21 -9.06
CA THR A 102 10.50 -0.98 -10.40
C THR A 102 12.00 -0.65 -10.34
N VAL A 103 12.43 0.10 -9.31
CA VAL A 103 13.85 0.43 -9.12
C VAL A 103 14.64 -0.80 -8.67
N ILE A 104 14.07 -1.63 -7.80
CA ILE A 104 14.66 -2.90 -7.37
C ILE A 104 14.89 -3.82 -8.57
N ASP A 105 13.88 -4.02 -9.42
CA ASP A 105 13.98 -4.89 -10.61
C ASP A 105 15.15 -4.48 -11.52
N ARG A 106 15.32 -3.17 -11.74
CA ARG A 106 16.44 -2.63 -12.54
C ARG A 106 17.79 -2.86 -11.88
N LEU A 107 17.88 -2.68 -10.56
CA LEU A 107 19.11 -2.93 -9.81
C LEU A 107 19.46 -4.41 -9.80
N GLU A 108 18.48 -5.30 -9.68
CA GLU A 108 18.67 -6.75 -9.73
C GLU A 108 19.20 -7.20 -11.09
N ALA A 109 18.61 -6.70 -12.18
CA ALA A 109 19.09 -6.97 -13.53
C ALA A 109 20.54 -6.49 -13.73
N GLY A 110 20.87 -5.30 -13.22
CA GLY A 110 22.24 -4.77 -13.27
C GLY A 110 23.25 -5.61 -12.49
N VAL A 111 22.88 -6.04 -11.28
CA VAL A 111 23.71 -6.91 -10.44
C VAL A 111 23.93 -8.28 -11.10
N ALA A 112 22.88 -8.87 -11.70
CA ALA A 112 22.97 -10.15 -12.38
C ALA A 112 23.90 -10.08 -13.60
N ALA A 113 23.75 -9.04 -14.45
CA ALA A 113 24.61 -8.84 -15.61
C ALA A 113 26.08 -8.61 -15.24
N ASP A 114 26.34 -7.88 -14.15
CA ASP A 114 27.70 -7.69 -13.61
C ASP A 114 28.31 -8.99 -13.09
N ASP A 115 27.54 -9.82 -12.38
CA ASP A 115 28.01 -11.09 -11.86
C ASP A 115 28.27 -12.09 -13.00
N GLU A 116 27.44 -12.11 -14.05
CA GLU A 116 27.67 -12.88 -15.29
C GLU A 116 28.98 -12.44 -15.98
N LYS A 117 29.17 -11.13 -16.15
CA LYS A 117 30.39 -10.59 -16.76
C LYS A 117 31.65 -11.04 -16.00
N ARG A 118 31.63 -10.98 -14.67
CA ARG A 118 32.76 -11.44 -13.83
C ARG A 118 33.04 -12.93 -13.98
N GLN A 119 31.99 -13.75 -14.08
CA GLN A 119 32.15 -15.19 -14.31
C GLN A 119 32.80 -15.46 -15.67
N LEU A 120 32.38 -14.76 -16.72
CA LEU A 120 32.98 -14.87 -18.05
C LEU A 120 34.44 -14.42 -18.07
N GLU A 121 34.77 -13.28 -17.44
CA GLU A 121 36.15 -12.80 -17.29
C GLU A 121 37.03 -13.86 -16.60
N SER A 122 36.55 -14.46 -15.51
CA SER A 122 37.26 -15.53 -14.79
C SER A 122 37.47 -16.79 -15.65
N LEU A 123 36.48 -17.19 -16.46
CA LEU A 123 36.59 -18.32 -17.37
C LEU A 123 37.63 -18.07 -18.48
N VAL A 124 37.64 -16.87 -19.04
CA VAL A 124 38.61 -16.45 -20.06
C VAL A 124 40.03 -16.42 -19.49
N GLU A 125 40.22 -15.81 -18.32
CA GLU A 125 41.50 -15.81 -17.60
C GLU A 125 41.99 -17.24 -17.33
N GLY A 126 41.11 -18.11 -16.83
CA GLY A 126 41.44 -19.51 -16.59
C GLY A 126 41.81 -20.27 -17.87
N ALA A 127 41.13 -20.00 -18.99
CA ALA A 127 41.46 -20.60 -20.29
C ALA A 127 42.80 -20.12 -20.83
N LEU A 128 43.10 -18.82 -20.73
CA LEU A 128 44.38 -18.24 -21.14
C LEU A 128 45.54 -18.75 -20.28
N ALA A 129 45.34 -18.87 -18.96
CA ALA A 129 46.33 -19.45 -18.05
C ALA A 129 46.68 -20.88 -18.44
N ARG A 130 45.67 -21.75 -18.66
CA ARG A 130 45.88 -23.13 -19.13
C ARG A 130 46.64 -23.21 -20.46
N ARG A 131 46.33 -22.32 -21.41
CA ARG A 131 47.01 -22.27 -22.71
C ARG A 131 48.49 -21.88 -22.59
N ARG A 132 48.81 -20.93 -21.72
CA ARG A 132 50.20 -20.54 -21.41
C ARG A 132 51.01 -21.67 -20.80
N HIS A 133 50.40 -22.46 -19.91
CA HIS A 133 51.06 -23.64 -19.33
C HIS A 133 51.30 -24.74 -20.37
N ALA A 134 50.39 -24.93 -21.33
CA ALA A 134 50.55 -25.90 -22.41
C ALA A 134 51.59 -25.50 -23.47
N SER A 135 51.94 -24.21 -23.60
CA SER A 135 52.98 -23.72 -24.52
C SER A 135 54.39 -23.65 -23.91
N LEU A 136 54.54 -23.99 -22.62
CA LEU A 136 55.80 -24.01 -21.88
C LEU A 136 56.28 -25.43 -21.53
N ALA A 137 55.54 -26.46 -21.97
CA ALA A 137 55.91 -27.87 -21.91
C ALA A 137 56.27 -28.36 -23.32
#